data_AF-A0A4S4MMS6-F1
#
_entry.id   AF-A0A4S4MMS6-F1
#
_cell.length_a   1.000
_cell.length_b   1.000
_cell.length_c   1.000
_cell.angle_alpha   90.00
_cell.angle_beta   90.00
_cell.angle_gamma   90.00
#
_symmetry.space_group_name_H-M   'P 1'
#
loop_
_entity.id
_entity.type
_entity.pdbx_description
1 polymer ?
#
loop_
_entity_poly.entity_id
_entity_poly.type
_entity_poly.pdbx_seq_one_letter_code
_entity_poly.pdbx_strand_id
1 'polypeptide(L)'
;NAPAPTKRRRLSADTAAAEDTDAGAVACPRRTFPSCIPQDEQFSLFYRRFPVCSYTRHGKRGSGLAGAVWNKARCATDLYTPRFVKGRGTKKVGVCPICCESVKRGGENRKLWFSMKFSAFKCYHMMNVHGIAPASGRPFSPPVEFRTVERDNIGKNEKTHLRQGKCHKCKKWVPVEGIKDVETKVNEIFWWKHAHSCHKGSRIPGEADDFVDDDVLRAALAGELDDDESEDEEADGGGRLTLGLGRVVTY
;
A
#
# COMPACT_ATOMS: atom_id res chain seq x y z
N ASN A 1 -35.29 -22.52 40.01
CA ASN A 1 -34.87 -21.16 39.63
C ASN A 1 -33.50 -21.18 38.99
N ALA A 2 -33.46 -21.37 37.67
CA ALA A 2 -32.26 -21.24 36.85
C ALA A 2 -32.59 -20.23 35.74
N PRO A 3 -31.78 -19.18 35.50
CA PRO A 3 -32.12 -18.14 34.53
C PRO A 3 -31.83 -18.57 33.09
N ALA A 4 -32.76 -18.24 32.20
CA ALA A 4 -32.71 -18.53 30.76
C ALA A 4 -31.61 -17.73 30.02
N PRO A 5 -31.03 -18.28 28.94
CA PRO A 5 -30.00 -17.60 28.16
C PRO A 5 -30.58 -16.49 27.29
N THR A 6 -30.00 -15.29 27.44
CA THR A 6 -30.38 -14.05 26.76
C THR A 6 -30.08 -14.12 25.25
N LYS A 7 -31.11 -13.93 24.43
CA LYS A 7 -30.98 -13.83 22.96
C LYS A 7 -30.12 -12.61 22.59
N ARG A 8 -28.94 -12.85 22.02
CA ARG A 8 -28.12 -11.78 21.40
C ARG A 8 -28.82 -11.28 20.12
N ARG A 9 -29.22 -10.01 20.17
CA ARG A 9 -29.84 -9.22 19.10
C ARG A 9 -28.87 -9.08 17.93
N ARG A 10 -29.28 -9.51 16.73
CA ARG A 10 -28.55 -9.29 15.46
C ARG A 10 -28.51 -7.79 15.18
N LEU A 11 -27.32 -7.24 14.96
CA LEU A 11 -27.13 -5.91 14.39
C LEU A 11 -27.31 -6.03 12.87
N SER A 12 -28.34 -5.36 12.36
CA SER A 12 -28.64 -5.22 10.94
C SER A 12 -27.50 -4.47 10.25
N ALA A 13 -27.01 -5.04 9.15
CA ALA A 13 -26.08 -4.39 8.24
C ALA A 13 -26.89 -3.70 7.15
N ASP A 14 -27.09 -2.40 7.28
CA ASP A 14 -27.64 -1.58 6.20
C ASP A 14 -26.58 -1.48 5.09
N THR A 15 -26.91 -2.13 3.98
CA THR A 15 -26.12 -2.21 2.77
C THR A 15 -26.57 -1.05 1.88
N ALA A 16 -25.83 0.06 1.89
CA ALA A 16 -26.01 1.13 0.92
C ALA A 16 -25.32 0.70 -0.38
N ALA A 17 -26.14 0.53 -1.41
CA ALA A 17 -25.76 0.18 -2.77
C ALA A 17 -24.70 1.16 -3.32
N ALA A 18 -23.61 0.60 -3.84
CA ALA A 18 -22.65 1.36 -4.63
C ALA A 18 -23.17 1.40 -6.07
N GLU A 19 -23.37 2.61 -6.58
CA GLU A 19 -23.72 2.87 -7.97
C GLU A 19 -22.54 2.46 -8.87
N ASP A 20 -22.84 1.53 -9.78
CA ASP A 20 -21.96 1.11 -10.87
C ASP A 20 -21.74 2.31 -11.81
N THR A 21 -20.51 2.82 -11.81
CA THR A 21 -20.03 3.69 -12.87
C THR A 21 -19.03 2.89 -13.69
N ASP A 22 -19.48 2.52 -14.89
CA ASP A 22 -18.71 2.01 -16.01
C ASP A 22 -17.51 2.92 -16.28
N ALA A 23 -16.37 2.57 -15.67
CA ALA A 23 -15.09 3.22 -15.90
C ALA A 23 -14.36 2.40 -16.96
N GLY A 24 -14.41 2.87 -18.20
CA GLY A 24 -13.66 2.31 -19.33
C GLY A 24 -12.25 1.90 -18.90
N ALA A 25 -11.91 0.66 -19.17
CA ALA A 25 -10.67 0.02 -18.72
C ALA A 25 -9.44 0.78 -19.25
N VAL A 26 -8.96 1.75 -18.47
CA VAL A 26 -7.67 2.38 -18.68
C VAL A 26 -6.63 1.26 -18.53
N ALA A 27 -6.05 0.85 -19.65
CA ALA A 27 -5.02 -0.18 -19.70
C ALA A 27 -3.84 0.26 -18.80
N CYS A 28 -3.82 -0.26 -17.57
CA CYS A 28 -2.72 0.02 -16.66
C CYS A 28 -1.47 -0.68 -17.20
N PRO A 29 -0.33 0.03 -17.30
CA PRO A 29 0.88 -0.55 -17.86
C PRO A 29 1.33 -1.74 -17.02
N ARG A 30 1.88 -2.76 -17.70
CA ARG A 30 2.34 -4.01 -17.08
C ARG A 30 3.84 -3.93 -16.77
N ARG A 31 4.24 -4.51 -15.64
CA ARG A 31 5.64 -4.66 -15.20
C ARG A 31 6.39 -5.56 -16.17
N THR A 32 7.70 -5.40 -16.21
CA THR A 32 8.56 -6.17 -17.11
C THR A 32 9.13 -7.38 -16.37
N PHE A 33 8.97 -8.54 -16.97
CA PHE A 33 9.40 -9.82 -16.44
C PHE A 33 10.22 -10.58 -17.49
N PRO A 34 11.16 -11.45 -17.08
CA PRO A 34 11.79 -12.40 -17.98
C PRO A 34 10.75 -13.25 -18.72
N SER A 35 11.05 -13.62 -19.97
CA SER A 35 10.15 -14.41 -20.83
C SER A 35 9.75 -15.78 -20.26
N CYS A 36 10.47 -16.28 -19.26
CA CYS A 36 10.16 -17.52 -18.58
C CYS A 36 9.03 -17.42 -17.55
N ILE A 37 8.52 -16.21 -17.24
CA ILE A 37 7.44 -16.02 -16.27
C ILE A 37 6.09 -16.03 -17.02
N PRO A 38 5.19 -16.99 -16.73
CA PRO A 38 3.87 -16.99 -17.33
C PRO A 38 3.07 -15.78 -16.89
N GLN A 39 2.45 -15.09 -17.84
CA GLN A 39 1.51 -14.02 -17.58
C GLN A 39 0.08 -14.58 -17.65
N ASP A 40 -0.66 -14.38 -16.58
CA ASP A 40 -2.02 -14.87 -16.43
C ASP A 40 -2.99 -13.72 -16.25
N GLU A 41 -3.95 -13.61 -17.15
CA GLU A 41 -4.91 -12.50 -17.16
C GLU A 41 -5.85 -12.52 -15.96
N GLN A 42 -6.06 -13.70 -15.36
CA GLN A 42 -6.89 -13.85 -14.15
C GLN A 42 -6.28 -13.18 -12.92
N PHE A 43 -4.97 -12.90 -12.94
CA PHE A 43 -4.22 -12.29 -11.84
C PHE A 43 -3.55 -10.98 -12.26
N SER A 44 -4.35 -10.04 -12.77
CA SER A 44 -3.86 -8.76 -13.28
C SER A 44 -3.02 -7.95 -12.26
N LEU A 45 -3.27 -8.08 -10.95
CA LEU A 45 -2.53 -7.32 -9.93
C LEU A 45 -1.08 -7.77 -9.77
N PHE A 46 -0.74 -9.00 -10.18
CA PHE A 46 0.64 -9.48 -10.19
C PHE A 46 1.53 -8.68 -11.16
N TYR A 47 0.94 -8.29 -12.29
CA TYR A 47 1.66 -7.73 -13.42
C TYR A 47 1.48 -6.23 -13.56
N ARG A 48 0.66 -5.59 -12.74
CA ARG A 48 0.37 -4.15 -12.83
C ARG A 48 1.51 -3.28 -12.32
N ARG A 49 1.82 -2.17 -13.00
CA ARG A 49 2.69 -1.09 -12.49
C ARG A 49 1.91 -0.17 -11.54
N PHE A 50 2.57 0.31 -10.50
CA PHE A 50 1.95 1.17 -9.48
C PHE A 50 2.31 2.65 -9.70
N PRO A 51 1.35 3.58 -9.58
CA PRO A 51 1.69 5.00 -9.59
C PRO A 51 2.40 5.39 -8.29
N VAL A 52 3.39 6.29 -8.40
CA VAL A 52 3.94 6.99 -7.23
C VAL A 52 2.96 8.08 -6.81
N CYS A 53 2.77 8.25 -5.51
CA CYS A 53 1.84 9.24 -4.97
C CYS A 53 2.19 10.66 -5.49
N SER A 54 1.23 11.35 -6.13
CA SER A 54 1.43 12.72 -6.64
C SER A 54 1.26 13.80 -5.57
N TYR A 55 0.70 13.44 -4.43
CA TYR A 55 0.46 14.38 -3.36
C TYR A 55 1.76 14.68 -2.61
N THR A 56 2.10 15.96 -2.51
CA THR A 56 3.30 16.48 -1.84
C THR A 56 2.94 17.28 -0.59
N ARG A 57 3.96 17.56 0.24
CA ARG A 57 3.84 18.43 1.43
C ARG A 57 3.44 19.86 1.04
N HIS A 58 4.12 20.42 0.03
CA HIS A 58 3.89 21.75 -0.51
C HIS A 58 3.25 21.60 -1.88
N GLY A 59 1.95 21.92 -1.97
CA GLY A 59 1.12 21.60 -3.12
C GLY A 59 1.50 22.36 -4.38
N LYS A 60 2.45 21.84 -5.17
CA LYS A 60 2.54 22.14 -6.61
C LYS A 60 1.66 21.20 -7.45
N ARG A 61 1.30 20.01 -6.93
CA ARG A 61 0.52 18.98 -7.66
C ARG A 61 -0.70 18.41 -6.90
N GLY A 62 -1.08 19.02 -5.80
CA GLY A 62 -2.28 18.67 -5.04
C GLY A 62 -2.33 19.42 -3.71
N SER A 63 -3.49 19.99 -3.36
CA SER A 63 -3.68 20.63 -2.06
C SER A 63 -3.51 19.62 -0.94
N GLY A 64 -2.77 19.99 0.11
CA GLY A 64 -2.63 19.17 1.32
C GLY A 64 -4.01 18.73 1.82
N LEU A 65 -4.11 17.48 2.29
CA LEU A 65 -5.37 16.95 2.81
C LEU A 65 -5.75 17.70 4.10
N ALA A 66 -6.90 18.37 4.09
CA ALA A 66 -7.33 19.22 5.19
C ALA A 66 -7.30 18.49 6.55
N GLY A 67 -6.56 19.06 7.50
CA GLY A 67 -6.41 18.50 8.85
C GLY A 67 -5.59 17.21 8.94
N ALA A 68 -4.79 16.91 7.92
CA ALA A 68 -3.84 15.81 7.92
C ALA A 68 -2.40 16.33 7.98
N VAL A 69 -1.55 15.56 8.64
CA VAL A 69 -0.12 15.85 8.76
C VAL A 69 0.63 15.02 7.72
N TRP A 70 1.56 15.66 7.02
CA TRP A 70 2.49 14.98 6.11
C TRP A 70 3.36 13.98 6.87
N ASN A 71 3.53 12.80 6.31
CA ASN A 71 4.33 11.73 6.89
C ASN A 71 5.41 11.33 5.88
N LYS A 72 6.67 11.65 6.19
CA LYS A 72 7.83 11.38 5.35
C LYS A 72 7.94 9.87 5.06
N ALA A 73 8.09 9.55 3.79
CA ALA A 73 8.25 8.17 3.33
C ALA A 73 9.66 7.65 3.60
N ARG A 74 9.86 6.33 3.55
CA ARG A 74 11.21 5.74 3.68
C ARG A 74 12.10 6.08 2.48
N CYS A 75 11.48 6.18 1.31
CA CYS A 75 12.08 6.64 0.06
C CYS A 75 10.97 7.11 -0.89
N ALA A 76 11.35 7.80 -1.97
CA ALA A 76 10.44 8.34 -2.97
C ALA A 76 9.48 7.26 -3.54
N THR A 77 9.96 6.03 -3.69
CA THR A 77 9.24 4.88 -4.25
C THR A 77 8.50 4.01 -3.21
N ASP A 78 8.42 4.42 -1.94
CA ASP A 78 7.76 3.63 -0.89
C ASP A 78 6.23 3.72 -1.02
N LEU A 79 5.61 2.67 -1.54
CA LEU A 79 4.15 2.56 -1.68
C LEU A 79 3.44 2.18 -0.38
N TYR A 80 4.19 1.73 0.63
CA TYR A 80 3.61 1.17 1.86
C TYR A 80 3.37 2.23 2.93
N THR A 81 4.19 3.27 3.01
CA THR A 81 4.05 4.30 4.03
C THR A 81 2.95 5.30 3.64
N PRO A 82 1.94 5.55 4.50
CA PRO A 82 0.92 6.56 4.22
C PRO A 82 1.58 7.93 4.12
N ARG A 83 1.25 8.70 3.08
CA ARG A 83 1.79 10.06 2.90
C ARG A 83 1.13 11.09 3.81
N PHE A 84 -0.13 10.85 4.17
CA PHE A 84 -0.86 11.70 5.11
C PHE A 84 -1.43 10.87 6.24
N VAL A 85 -1.29 11.39 7.45
CA VAL A 85 -1.83 10.79 8.67
C VAL A 85 -2.65 11.81 9.44
N LYS A 86 -3.73 11.36 10.09
CA LYS A 86 -4.57 12.19 10.95
C LYS A 86 -4.87 11.46 12.25
N GLY A 87 -5.04 12.23 13.33
CA GLY A 87 -5.40 11.70 14.64
C GLY A 87 -4.21 11.15 15.44
N ARG A 88 -4.50 10.67 16.66
CA ARG A 88 -3.52 10.17 17.63
C ARG A 88 -3.96 8.82 18.20
N GLY A 89 -2.99 7.99 18.59
CA GLY A 89 -3.23 6.71 19.25
C GLY A 89 -4.12 5.75 18.44
N THR A 90 -5.20 5.27 19.05
CA THR A 90 -6.19 4.35 18.43
C THR A 90 -6.97 4.97 17.28
N LYS A 91 -7.11 6.31 17.29
CA LYS A 91 -7.81 7.09 16.26
C LYS A 91 -6.86 7.52 15.13
N LYS A 92 -5.58 7.12 15.17
CA LYS A 92 -4.63 7.44 14.11
C LYS A 92 -5.03 6.70 12.83
N VAL A 93 -5.27 7.46 11.77
CA VAL A 93 -5.63 6.98 10.44
C VAL A 93 -4.62 7.47 9.42
N GLY A 94 -4.45 6.71 8.33
CA GLY A 94 -3.60 7.08 7.20
C GLY A 94 -4.32 6.88 5.87
N VAL A 95 -3.98 7.71 4.89
CA VAL A 95 -4.45 7.58 3.50
C VAL A 95 -3.54 6.67 2.70
N CYS A 96 -4.14 5.76 1.93
CA CYS A 96 -3.40 4.91 1.01
C CYS A 96 -2.85 5.74 -0.15
N PRO A 97 -1.53 5.69 -0.43
CA PRO A 97 -0.91 6.43 -1.52
C PRO A 97 -1.30 5.93 -2.92
N ILE A 98 -1.90 4.73 -3.03
CA ILE A 98 -2.32 4.13 -4.30
C ILE A 98 -3.78 4.48 -4.60
N CYS A 99 -4.70 4.28 -3.65
CA CYS A 99 -6.13 4.55 -3.88
C CYS A 99 -6.43 6.03 -4.08
N CYS A 100 -5.65 6.93 -3.47
CA CYS A 100 -5.86 8.37 -3.61
C CYS A 100 -5.48 8.93 -4.99
N GLU A 101 -4.74 8.16 -5.80
CA GLU A 101 -4.32 8.56 -7.13
C GLU A 101 -5.47 8.54 -8.13
N SER A 102 -5.34 9.31 -9.21
CA SER A 102 -6.35 9.34 -10.26
C SER A 102 -6.50 7.99 -10.96
N VAL A 103 -7.71 7.69 -11.45
CA VAL A 103 -7.99 6.47 -12.25
C VAL A 103 -7.09 6.38 -13.48
N LYS A 104 -6.75 7.53 -14.09
CA LYS A 104 -5.85 7.63 -15.25
C LYS A 104 -4.44 7.09 -14.96
N ARG A 105 -3.95 7.24 -13.73
CA ARG A 105 -2.63 6.74 -13.29
C ARG A 105 -2.70 5.33 -12.69
N GLY A 106 -3.88 4.73 -12.64
CA GLY A 106 -4.11 3.44 -11.99
C GLY A 106 -4.44 3.53 -10.50
N GLY A 107 -4.90 4.67 -10.01
CA GLY A 107 -5.54 4.75 -8.69
C GLY A 107 -7.05 4.50 -8.74
N GLU A 108 -7.72 4.73 -7.62
CA GLU A 108 -9.19 4.64 -7.49
C GLU A 108 -9.84 6.03 -7.40
N ASN A 109 -9.05 7.10 -7.37
CA ASN A 109 -9.43 8.48 -7.08
C ASN A 109 -10.24 8.63 -5.78
N ARG A 110 -9.95 7.76 -4.79
CA ARG A 110 -10.67 7.67 -3.51
C ARG A 110 -9.71 7.88 -2.34
N LYS A 111 -9.99 8.90 -1.54
CA LYS A 111 -9.24 9.23 -0.31
C LYS A 111 -9.75 8.40 0.86
N LEU A 112 -9.38 7.13 0.89
CA LEU A 112 -9.78 6.20 1.95
C LEU A 112 -8.85 6.33 3.17
N TRP A 113 -9.44 6.58 4.33
CA TRP A 113 -8.73 6.68 5.62
C TRP A 113 -8.82 5.35 6.37
N PHE A 114 -7.70 4.68 6.55
CA PHE A 114 -7.65 3.41 7.27
C PHE A 114 -6.99 3.55 8.64
N SER A 115 -7.50 2.83 9.63
CA SER A 115 -6.91 2.80 10.97
C SER A 115 -5.50 2.21 10.94
N MET A 116 -4.56 2.88 11.61
CA MET A 116 -3.18 2.44 11.71
C MET A 116 -2.96 1.41 12.83
N LYS A 117 -3.78 1.42 13.89
CA LYS A 117 -3.57 0.57 15.08
C LYS A 117 -4.04 -0.87 14.88
N PHE A 118 -5.09 -1.09 14.09
CA PHE A 118 -5.71 -2.41 13.92
C PHE A 118 -5.20 -3.16 12.68
N SER A 119 -4.03 -2.80 12.16
CA SER A 119 -3.47 -3.34 10.91
C SER A 119 -4.40 -3.18 9.69
N ALA A 120 -5.47 -2.38 9.79
CA ALA A 120 -6.43 -2.13 8.72
C ALA A 120 -5.74 -1.51 7.50
N PHE A 121 -4.93 -0.48 7.74
CA PHE A 121 -4.08 0.10 6.71
C PHE A 121 -3.00 -0.88 6.25
N LYS A 122 -2.17 -1.33 7.20
CA LYS A 122 -0.87 -1.96 6.95
C LYS A 122 -0.96 -3.39 6.42
N CYS A 123 -1.89 -4.21 6.89
CA CYS A 123 -2.00 -5.62 6.51
C CYS A 123 -3.26 -5.89 5.67
N TYR A 124 -4.41 -5.34 6.06
CA TYR A 124 -5.63 -5.62 5.32
C TYR A 124 -5.72 -4.87 4.00
N HIS A 125 -5.32 -3.60 3.98
CA HIS A 125 -5.40 -2.83 2.74
C HIS A 125 -4.15 -2.99 1.89
N MET A 126 -2.98 -2.56 2.37
CA MET A 126 -1.75 -2.56 1.56
C MET A 126 -1.32 -3.95 1.09
N MET A 127 -1.43 -4.97 1.95
CA MET A 127 -0.99 -6.32 1.61
C MET A 127 -2.10 -7.13 0.92
N ASN A 128 -3.33 -7.17 1.44
CA ASN A 128 -4.37 -8.04 0.85
C ASN A 128 -5.05 -7.43 -0.39
N VAL A 129 -5.08 -6.11 -0.54
CA VAL A 129 -5.68 -5.45 -1.71
C VAL A 129 -4.62 -5.17 -2.77
N HIS A 130 -3.54 -4.48 -2.39
CA HIS A 130 -2.54 -4.03 -3.37
C HIS A 130 -1.36 -4.98 -3.54
N GLY A 131 -1.19 -5.98 -2.67
CA GLY A 131 -0.03 -6.88 -2.75
C GLY A 131 1.31 -6.20 -2.46
N ILE A 132 1.33 -5.15 -1.64
CA ILE A 132 2.55 -4.42 -1.29
C ILE A 132 3.21 -5.01 -0.05
N ALA A 133 4.50 -5.32 -0.16
CA ALA A 133 5.31 -5.86 0.92
C ALA A 133 5.64 -4.77 1.96
N PRO A 134 5.37 -4.99 3.26
CA PRO A 134 5.73 -4.04 4.32
C PRO A 134 7.24 -3.74 4.41
N ALA A 135 8.06 -4.78 4.17
CA ALA A 135 9.50 -4.70 4.32
C ALA A 135 10.15 -3.82 3.25
N SER A 136 9.79 -4.00 1.98
CA SER A 136 10.39 -3.28 0.85
C SER A 136 9.59 -2.07 0.37
N GLY A 137 8.31 -1.95 0.75
CA GLY A 137 7.44 -0.89 0.22
C GLY A 137 7.08 -1.07 -1.26
N ARG A 138 7.28 -2.28 -1.80
CA ARG A 138 7.13 -2.62 -3.23
C ARG A 138 6.16 -3.79 -3.43
N PRO A 139 5.59 -3.97 -4.63
CA PRO A 139 4.74 -5.12 -4.91
C PRO A 139 5.47 -6.44 -4.73
N PHE A 140 4.74 -7.48 -4.33
CA PHE A 140 5.25 -8.85 -4.27
C PHE A 140 5.45 -9.40 -5.69
N SER A 141 6.46 -10.25 -5.84
CA SER A 141 6.72 -10.96 -7.09
C SER A 141 5.63 -12.00 -7.41
N PRO A 142 5.31 -12.18 -8.71
CA PRO A 142 4.36 -13.21 -9.16
C PRO A 142 4.90 -14.63 -8.92
N PRO A 143 4.04 -15.67 -9.06
CA PRO A 143 4.50 -17.04 -9.23
C PRO A 143 5.39 -17.19 -10.47
N VAL A 144 6.41 -18.06 -10.39
CA VAL A 144 7.28 -18.36 -11.56
C VAL A 144 6.66 -19.37 -12.51
N GLU A 145 5.63 -20.09 -12.08
CA GLU A 145 4.99 -21.15 -12.82
C GLU A 145 3.58 -21.33 -12.27
N PHE A 146 2.62 -21.68 -13.12
CA PHE A 146 1.26 -22.04 -12.72
C PHE A 146 0.98 -23.50 -13.08
N ARG A 147 0.21 -24.17 -12.23
CA ARG A 147 -0.38 -25.48 -12.54
C ARG A 147 -1.78 -25.55 -11.96
N THR A 148 -2.62 -26.38 -12.55
CA THR A 148 -3.94 -26.71 -12.01
C THR A 148 -3.89 -28.14 -11.51
N VAL A 149 -4.37 -28.37 -10.28
CA VAL A 149 -4.48 -29.71 -9.69
C VAL A 149 -5.93 -30.04 -9.43
N GLU A 150 -6.33 -31.27 -9.73
CA GLU A 150 -7.63 -31.82 -9.33
C GLU A 150 -7.62 -32.18 -7.84
N ARG A 151 -8.79 -32.08 -7.21
CA ARG A 151 -8.96 -32.42 -5.78
C ARG A 151 -9.85 -33.64 -5.64
N ASP A 152 -9.36 -34.63 -4.90
CA ASP A 152 -10.05 -35.91 -4.72
C ASP A 152 -11.24 -35.85 -3.73
N ASN A 153 -11.26 -34.87 -2.83
CA ASN A 153 -12.27 -34.73 -1.77
C ASN A 153 -13.01 -33.39 -1.88
N ILE A 154 -14.07 -33.36 -2.68
CA ILE A 154 -14.85 -32.15 -2.98
C ILE A 154 -16.07 -32.06 -2.08
N GLY A 155 -16.14 -31.02 -1.25
CA GLY A 155 -17.34 -30.66 -0.49
C GLY A 155 -18.39 -29.96 -1.36
N LYS A 156 -19.63 -29.85 -0.88
CA LYS A 156 -20.80 -29.32 -1.65
C LYS A 156 -20.67 -27.88 -2.19
N ASN A 157 -19.62 -27.13 -1.85
CA ASN A 157 -19.34 -25.77 -2.33
C ASN A 157 -17.82 -25.53 -2.51
N GLU A 158 -17.08 -26.58 -2.86
CA GLU A 158 -15.64 -26.51 -3.09
C GLU A 158 -15.32 -26.65 -4.57
N LYS A 159 -14.29 -25.93 -5.01
CA LYS A 159 -13.78 -26.05 -6.37
C LYS A 159 -13.15 -27.42 -6.59
N THR A 160 -13.47 -28.02 -7.74
CA THR A 160 -12.94 -29.31 -8.19
C THR A 160 -11.48 -29.20 -8.62
N HIS A 161 -11.11 -28.05 -9.18
CA HIS A 161 -9.77 -27.73 -9.62
C HIS A 161 -9.22 -26.60 -8.75
N LEU A 162 -7.94 -26.70 -8.40
CA LEU A 162 -7.23 -25.66 -7.67
C LEU A 162 -5.99 -25.23 -8.43
N ARG A 163 -5.91 -23.95 -8.74
CA ARG A 163 -4.76 -23.32 -9.36
C ARG A 163 -3.69 -23.05 -8.29
N GLN A 164 -2.49 -23.48 -8.60
CA GLN A 164 -1.31 -23.33 -7.76
C GLN A 164 -0.23 -22.56 -8.51
N GLY A 165 0.47 -21.69 -7.79
CA GLY A 165 1.64 -20.96 -8.25
C GLY A 165 2.91 -21.49 -7.57
N LYS A 166 4.01 -21.55 -8.31
CA LYS A 166 5.33 -21.93 -7.77
C LYS A 166 6.05 -20.70 -7.23
N CYS A 167 6.48 -20.76 -5.97
CA CYS A 167 7.22 -19.67 -5.34
C CYS A 167 8.67 -19.63 -5.80
N HIS A 168 9.19 -18.45 -6.16
CA HIS A 168 10.59 -18.31 -6.58
C HIS A 168 11.58 -18.57 -5.45
N LYS A 169 11.20 -18.30 -4.19
CA LYS A 169 12.07 -18.46 -3.02
C LYS A 169 12.04 -19.85 -2.43
N CYS A 170 10.86 -20.36 -2.04
CA CYS A 170 10.76 -21.67 -1.41
C CYS A 170 10.58 -22.82 -2.40
N LYS A 171 10.37 -22.54 -3.70
CA LYS A 171 10.13 -23.51 -4.77
C LYS A 171 8.92 -24.43 -4.55
N LYS A 172 8.08 -24.14 -3.56
CA LYS A 172 6.84 -24.89 -3.27
C LYS A 172 5.71 -24.37 -4.14
N TRP A 173 4.79 -25.29 -4.44
CA TRP A 173 3.52 -24.99 -5.07
C TRP A 173 2.52 -24.55 -4.01
N VAL A 174 1.94 -23.38 -4.21
CA VAL A 174 1.05 -22.71 -3.26
C VAL A 174 -0.25 -22.38 -3.97
N PRO A 175 -1.42 -22.63 -3.36
CA PRO A 175 -2.69 -22.26 -3.97
C PRO A 175 -2.76 -20.74 -4.17
N VAL A 176 -3.06 -20.33 -5.40
CA VAL A 176 -3.28 -18.91 -5.74
C VAL A 176 -4.75 -18.52 -5.60
N GLU A 177 -5.65 -19.50 -5.55
CA GLU A 177 -7.08 -19.30 -5.35
C GLU A 177 -7.62 -20.00 -4.10
N GLY A 178 -8.85 -19.66 -3.72
CA GLY A 178 -9.55 -20.24 -2.59
C GLY A 178 -10.15 -21.61 -2.91
N ILE A 179 -10.24 -22.46 -1.88
CA ILE A 179 -10.90 -23.77 -1.95
C ILE A 179 -12.41 -23.63 -2.19
N LYS A 180 -13.03 -22.62 -1.57
CA LYS A 180 -14.47 -22.40 -1.67
C LYS A 180 -14.80 -21.81 -3.03
N ASP A 181 -15.90 -22.27 -3.60
CA ASP A 181 -16.47 -21.69 -4.81
C ASP A 181 -17.24 -20.41 -4.48
N VAL A 182 -16.50 -19.41 -4.02
CA VAL A 182 -17.01 -18.09 -3.67
C VAL A 182 -16.09 -17.07 -4.32
N GLU A 183 -16.70 -16.13 -5.03
CA GLU A 183 -15.95 -15.02 -5.61
C GLU A 183 -15.24 -14.21 -4.53
N THR A 184 -13.93 -14.05 -4.71
CA THR A 184 -13.11 -13.24 -3.83
C THR A 184 -12.98 -11.83 -4.38
N LYS A 185 -13.08 -10.83 -3.51
CA LYS A 185 -12.87 -9.42 -3.87
C LYS A 185 -11.51 -9.16 -4.52
N VAL A 186 -10.50 -9.97 -4.18
CA VAL A 186 -9.15 -9.95 -4.75
C VAL A 186 -8.73 -11.39 -4.94
N ASN A 187 -8.51 -11.81 -6.19
CA ASN A 187 -8.18 -13.19 -6.53
C ASN A 187 -6.80 -13.58 -6.00
N GLU A 188 -5.87 -12.63 -6.02
CA GLU A 188 -4.46 -12.76 -5.67
C GLU A 188 -4.20 -12.88 -4.15
N ILE A 189 -5.23 -12.69 -3.31
CA ILE A 189 -5.09 -12.58 -1.85
C ILE A 189 -4.40 -13.80 -1.21
N PHE A 190 -4.64 -15.00 -1.74
CA PHE A 190 -4.02 -16.22 -1.21
C PHE A 190 -2.52 -16.25 -1.48
N TRP A 191 -2.10 -15.78 -2.65
CA TRP A 191 -0.70 -15.61 -2.97
C TRP A 191 -0.03 -14.55 -2.08
N TRP A 192 -0.68 -13.41 -1.85
CA TRP A 192 -0.15 -12.34 -1.00
C TRP A 192 0.16 -12.80 0.43
N LYS A 193 -0.69 -13.67 1.00
CA LYS A 193 -0.43 -14.26 2.32
C LYS A 193 0.86 -15.09 2.32
N HIS A 194 1.06 -15.92 1.30
CA HIS A 194 2.29 -16.68 1.17
C HIS A 194 3.51 -15.79 0.94
N ALA A 195 3.40 -14.86 -0.01
CA ALA A 195 4.46 -13.94 -0.38
C ALA A 195 4.93 -13.11 0.83
N HIS A 196 3.99 -12.65 1.67
CA HIS A 196 4.30 -11.93 2.90
C HIS A 196 5.18 -12.74 3.86
N SER A 197 4.81 -13.99 4.14
CA SER A 197 5.56 -14.86 5.04
C SER A 197 6.86 -15.38 4.43
N CYS A 198 6.87 -15.63 3.12
CA CYS A 198 7.97 -16.29 2.43
C CYS A 198 9.00 -15.29 1.88
N HIS A 199 8.59 -14.34 1.04
CA HIS A 199 9.51 -13.54 0.23
C HIS A 199 10.43 -12.69 1.11
N LYS A 200 9.90 -12.05 2.16
CA LYS A 200 10.66 -11.18 3.09
C LYS A 200 11.57 -10.18 2.35
N GLY A 201 11.09 -9.60 1.25
CA GLY A 201 11.86 -8.67 0.41
C GLY A 201 12.64 -9.30 -0.76
N SER A 202 12.69 -10.63 -0.86
CA SER A 202 13.24 -11.33 -2.03
C SER A 202 12.37 -11.11 -3.27
N ARG A 203 13.01 -10.87 -4.41
CA ARG A 203 12.37 -10.66 -5.72
C ARG A 203 12.87 -11.66 -6.76
N ILE A 204 12.18 -11.74 -7.88
CA ILE A 204 12.62 -12.57 -9.00
C ILE A 204 13.73 -11.81 -9.76
N PRO A 205 14.84 -12.48 -10.12
CA PRO A 205 15.88 -11.86 -10.94
C PRO A 205 15.31 -11.40 -12.29
N GLY A 206 15.64 -10.16 -12.69
CA GLY A 206 15.14 -9.58 -13.95
C GLY A 206 13.75 -8.93 -13.87
N GLU A 207 13.10 -8.95 -12.71
CA GLU A 207 11.84 -8.23 -12.49
C GLU A 207 12.07 -6.71 -12.38
N ALA A 208 11.51 -5.95 -13.32
CA ALA A 208 11.71 -4.51 -13.47
C ALA A 208 10.39 -3.74 -13.61
N ASP A 209 10.49 -2.41 -13.65
CA ASP A 209 9.39 -1.47 -13.89
C ASP A 209 8.22 -1.59 -12.89
N ASP A 210 8.53 -1.54 -11.59
CA ASP A 210 7.50 -1.57 -10.54
C ASP A 210 6.52 -0.38 -10.63
N PHE A 211 6.95 0.73 -11.24
CA PHE A 211 6.27 2.01 -11.24
C PHE A 211 5.85 2.46 -12.62
N VAL A 212 4.76 3.22 -12.69
CA VAL A 212 4.36 3.94 -13.91
C VAL A 212 5.42 5.02 -14.19
N ASP A 213 6.01 5.01 -15.39
CA ASP A 213 6.93 6.07 -15.82
C ASP A 213 6.13 7.31 -16.22
N ASP A 214 6.02 8.24 -15.28
CA ASP A 214 5.37 9.52 -15.47
C ASP A 214 6.21 10.66 -14.88
N ASP A 215 5.73 11.88 -15.11
CA ASP A 215 6.31 13.12 -14.59
C ASP A 215 6.37 13.15 -13.06
N VAL A 216 5.53 12.39 -12.37
CA VAL A 216 5.51 12.30 -10.91
C VAL A 216 6.61 11.37 -10.43
N LEU A 217 6.81 10.20 -11.05
CA LEU A 217 7.94 9.32 -10.75
C LEU A 217 9.27 10.04 -10.99
N ARG A 218 9.38 10.78 -12.09
CA ARG A 218 10.61 11.54 -12.40
C ARG A 218 10.88 12.63 -11.36
N ALA A 219 9.87 13.41 -10.99
CA ALA A 219 9.98 14.40 -9.92
C ALA A 219 10.34 13.76 -8.56
N ALA A 220 9.73 12.60 -8.26
CA ALA A 220 10.01 11.83 -7.05
C ALA A 220 11.48 11.38 -6.97
N LEU A 221 12.04 10.89 -8.09
CA LEU A 221 13.43 10.45 -8.16
C LEU A 221 14.42 11.61 -8.20
N ALA A 222 14.02 12.76 -8.73
CA ALA A 222 14.81 14.00 -8.73
C ALA A 222 14.85 14.69 -7.36
N GLY A 223 14.04 14.26 -6.39
CA GLY A 223 13.98 14.83 -5.04
C GLY A 223 12.99 16.00 -4.89
N GLU A 224 12.41 16.48 -5.99
CA GLU A 224 11.53 17.65 -6.07
C GLU A 224 10.21 17.51 -5.28
N LEU A 225 9.88 16.31 -4.78
CA LEU A 225 8.67 16.08 -3.97
C LEU A 225 8.90 16.27 -2.47
N ASP A 226 10.15 16.19 -2.03
CA ASP A 226 10.56 16.21 -0.62
C ASP A 226 11.34 17.49 -0.27
N ASP A 227 11.30 18.54 -1.11
CA ASP A 227 11.99 19.82 -0.90
C ASP A 227 11.72 20.37 0.52
N ASP A 228 12.66 20.06 1.41
CA ASP A 228 12.82 20.66 2.72
C ASP A 228 13.43 22.03 2.42
N GLU A 229 12.61 23.07 2.20
CA GLU A 229 13.10 24.44 2.40
C GLU A 229 13.56 24.50 3.86
N SER A 230 14.89 24.48 4.04
CA SER A 230 15.54 24.71 5.31
C SER A 230 15.28 26.15 5.74
N GLU A 231 14.14 26.40 6.37
CA GLU A 231 13.95 27.56 7.24
C GLU A 231 14.68 27.29 8.56
N ASP A 232 16.01 27.44 8.54
CA ASP A 232 16.83 27.56 9.75
C ASP A 232 17.99 28.51 9.44
N GLU A 233 17.73 29.80 9.23
CA GLU A 233 18.61 30.89 9.68
C GLU A 233 17.78 32.16 9.93
N GLU A 234 18.16 32.91 10.98
CA GLU A 234 17.72 34.27 11.36
C GLU A 234 16.45 34.41 12.22
N ALA A 235 16.59 34.15 13.52
CA ALA A 235 15.97 34.98 14.56
C ALA A 235 16.69 34.85 15.93
N ASP A 236 17.99 35.18 15.98
CA ASP A 236 18.58 35.67 17.25
C ASP A 236 18.91 37.16 17.10
N GLY A 237 17.90 37.97 17.41
CA GLY A 237 18.02 39.42 17.45
C GLY A 237 17.21 39.97 18.61
N GLY A 238 17.87 40.20 19.76
CA GLY A 238 17.23 40.95 20.85
C GLY A 238 17.88 40.96 22.22
N GLY A 239 19.21 41.07 22.34
CA GLY A 239 19.93 41.08 23.64
C GLY A 239 20.84 42.29 23.86
N ARG A 240 20.24 43.47 23.92
CA ARG A 240 20.75 44.80 24.35
C ARG A 240 22.09 44.83 25.11
N LEU A 241 23.04 45.58 24.52
CA LEU A 241 24.27 46.14 25.11
C LEU A 241 24.04 46.86 26.45
N THR A 242 24.89 46.56 27.43
CA THR A 242 25.37 47.54 28.43
C THR A 242 26.86 47.35 28.67
N LEU A 243 27.66 48.29 28.17
CA LEU A 243 29.05 48.55 28.56
C LEU A 243 29.07 49.11 30.00
N GLY A 244 30.05 48.70 30.82
CA GLY A 244 30.19 49.24 32.17
C GLY A 244 31.41 48.76 32.94
N LEU A 245 32.57 49.31 32.57
CA LEU A 245 33.70 49.72 33.45
C LEU A 245 34.40 48.66 34.32
N GLY A 246 35.65 48.39 33.97
CA GLY A 246 36.57 47.59 34.78
C GLY A 246 37.20 48.35 35.97
N ARG A 247 37.88 47.59 36.82
CA ARG A 247 39.20 47.91 37.38
C ARG A 247 39.76 46.75 38.22
N VAL A 248 41.01 46.41 37.88
CA VAL A 248 42.16 46.17 38.76
C VAL A 248 42.14 44.93 39.66
N VAL A 249 42.95 43.96 39.25
CA VAL A 249 43.59 42.98 40.14
C VAL A 249 44.84 43.63 40.73
N THR A 250 44.96 43.63 42.05
CA THR A 250 46.22 43.84 42.78
C THR A 250 46.57 42.58 43.55
N TYR A 251 47.82 42.16 43.35
CA TYR A 251 48.70 41.24 44.07
C TYR A 251 48.11 40.29 45.11
#